data_AF-A0A836C7X0-F1
#
_entry.id   AF-A0A836C7X0-F1
#
_cell.length_a   1.000
_cell.length_b   1.000
_cell.length_c   1.000
_cell.angle_alpha   90.00
_cell.angle_beta   90.00
_cell.angle_gamma   90.00
#
_symmetry.space_group_name_H-M   'P 1'
#
loop_
_entity.id
_entity.type
_entity.pdbx_description
1 polymer ?
#
loop_
_entity_poly.entity_id
_entity_poly.type
_entity_poly.pdbx_seq_one_letter_code
_entity_poly.pdbx_strand_id
1 'polypeptide(L)'
;MHLRPFHLARVYLEEKCGAQVVGGIVSPAHPTLVRQRHRTRPAAIIPPKHRLAMARCAVGDFGWLVVDPWEITRRRMMDYLSVLH
;
A
#
# COMPACT_ATOMS: atom_id res chain seq x y z
N MET A 1 8.00 -6.13 -5.89
CA MET A 1 7.31 -7.41 -5.63
C MET A 1 6.28 -7.18 -4.50
N HIS A 2 5.10 -6.64 -4.81
CA HIS A 2 4.09 -6.26 -3.78
C HIS A 2 2.65 -6.72 -4.09
N LEU A 3 2.30 -6.91 -5.37
CA LEU A 3 0.96 -7.33 -5.78
C LEU A 3 0.72 -8.84 -5.64
N ARG A 4 1.77 -9.65 -5.80
CA ARG A 4 1.67 -11.12 -5.68
C ARG A 4 1.11 -11.57 -4.31
N PRO A 5 1.56 -11.01 -3.17
CA PRO A 5 0.94 -11.31 -1.88
C PRO A 5 -0.57 -11.05 -1.82
N PHE A 6 -1.08 -9.99 -2.45
CA PHE A 6 -2.52 -9.73 -2.51
C PHE A 6 -3.26 -10.85 -3.23
N HIS A 7 -2.73 -11.30 -4.37
CA HIS A 7 -3.32 -12.40 -5.11
C HIS A 7 -3.32 -13.71 -4.31
N LEU A 8 -2.20 -14.05 -3.67
CA LEU A 8 -2.10 -15.26 -2.85
C LEU A 8 -3.05 -15.21 -1.64
N ALA A 9 -3.13 -14.07 -0.96
CA ALA A 9 -4.04 -13.89 0.16
C ALA A 9 -5.50 -14.03 -0.27
N ARG A 10 -5.87 -13.47 -1.43
CA ARG A 10 -7.22 -13.60 -1.99
C ARG A 10 -7.57 -15.06 -2.26
N VAL A 11 -6.73 -15.77 -3.01
CA VAL A 11 -6.94 -17.20 -3.32
C VAL A 11 -7.08 -18.02 -2.04
N TYR A 12 -6.21 -17.77 -1.05
CA TYR A 12 -6.29 -18.47 0.23
C TYR A 12 -7.61 -18.21 0.97
N LEU A 13 -8.06 -16.95 1.05
CA LEU A 13 -9.30 -16.59 1.74
C LEU A 13 -10.53 -17.19 1.06
N GLU A 14 -10.58 -17.15 -0.28
CA GLU A 14 -11.68 -17.68 -1.07
C GLU A 14 -11.72 -19.22 -1.04
N GLU A 15 -10.58 -19.88 -1.22
CA GLU A 15 -10.52 -21.35 -1.32
C GLU A 15 -10.48 -22.08 0.03
N LYS A 16 -9.82 -21.51 1.05
CA LYS A 16 -9.56 -22.20 2.33
C LYS A 16 -10.43 -21.70 3.48
N CYS A 17 -10.81 -20.42 3.46
CA CYS A 17 -11.58 -19.83 4.54
C CYS A 17 -13.07 -19.67 4.21
N GLY A 18 -13.48 -19.89 2.96
CA GLY A 18 -14.86 -19.66 2.51
C GLY A 18 -15.28 -18.19 2.55
N ALA A 19 -14.31 -17.27 2.62
CA ALA A 19 -14.55 -15.84 2.67
C ALA A 19 -14.51 -15.23 1.27
N GLN A 20 -15.46 -14.36 0.94
CA GLN A 20 -15.45 -13.64 -0.33
C GLN A 20 -14.61 -12.37 -0.21
N VAL A 21 -13.58 -12.24 -1.06
CA VAL A 21 -12.76 -11.02 -1.10
C VAL A 21 -13.39 -10.01 -2.05
N VAL A 22 -13.93 -8.94 -1.47
CA VAL A 22 -14.63 -7.88 -2.23
C VAL A 22 -13.64 -6.92 -2.90
N GLY A 23 -12.45 -6.75 -2.32
CA GLY A 23 -11.42 -5.87 -2.85
C GLY A 23 -10.15 -5.87 -2.01
N GLY A 24 -9.16 -5.10 -2.44
CA GLY A 24 -7.96 -4.84 -1.66
C GLY A 24 -7.46 -3.41 -1.87
N ILE A 25 -6.81 -2.88 -0.83
CA ILE A 25 -6.33 -1.51 -0.81
C ILE A 25 -4.81 -1.51 -0.69
N VAL A 26 -4.16 -0.77 -1.57
CA VAL A 26 -2.73 -0.44 -1.47
C VAL A 26 -2.63 0.98 -0.93
N SER A 27 -2.24 1.12 0.33
CA SER A 27 -1.92 2.41 0.96
C SER A 27 -0.39 2.63 0.98
N PRO A 28 0.16 3.56 0.20
CA PRO A 28 1.58 3.89 0.29
C PRO A 28 1.91 4.62 1.60
N ALA A 29 3.00 4.21 2.25
CA ALA A 29 3.39 4.75 3.55
C ALA A 29 3.67 6.26 3.58
N HIS A 30 3.41 6.88 4.73
CA HIS A 30 3.70 8.29 5.00
C HIS A 30 5.19 8.64 4.78
N PRO A 31 5.54 9.84 4.23
CA PRO A 31 6.93 10.20 3.92
C PRO A 31 7.88 10.16 5.12
N THR A 32 7.40 10.54 6.31
CA THR A 32 8.19 10.49 7.55
C THR A 32 8.61 9.06 7.91
N LEU A 33 7.69 8.09 7.80
CA LEU A 33 8.00 6.68 8.07
C LEU A 33 9.07 6.17 7.11
N VAL A 34 8.92 6.48 5.82
CA VAL A 34 9.91 6.09 4.79
C VAL A 34 11.28 6.70 5.09
N ARG A 35 11.33 7.98 5.48
CA ARG A 35 12.59 8.65 5.88
C ARG A 35 13.23 8.02 7.11
N GLN A 36 12.45 7.69 8.13
CA GLN A 36 12.95 7.02 9.32
C GLN A 36 13.50 5.63 8.98
N ARG A 37 12.76 4.84 8.17
CA ARG A 37 13.16 3.49 7.77
C ARG A 37 14.41 3.47 6.89
N HIS A 38 14.58 4.46 6.02
CA HIS A 38 15.70 4.54 5.07
C HIS A 38 16.72 5.63 5.44
N ARG A 39 16.85 5.95 6.73
CA ARG A 39 17.73 7.02 7.24
C ARG A 39 19.20 6.89 6.84
N THR A 40 19.67 5.66 6.61
CA THR A 40 21.06 5.37 6.22
C THR A 40 21.34 5.65 4.73
N ARG A 41 20.30 5.78 3.90
CA ARG A 41 20.41 6.03 2.45
C ARG A 41 19.36 7.05 1.98
N PRO A 42 19.44 8.32 2.43
CA PRO A 42 18.42 9.32 2.13
C PRO A 42 18.29 9.62 0.63
N ALA A 43 19.38 9.53 -0.13
CA ALA A 43 19.39 9.73 -1.58
C ALA A 43 18.59 8.67 -2.35
N ALA A 44 18.33 7.50 -1.76
CA ALA A 44 17.54 6.44 -2.37
C ALA A 44 16.02 6.59 -2.10
N ILE A 45 15.60 7.59 -1.32
CA ILE A 45 14.21 7.79 -0.96
C ILE A 45 13.46 8.45 -2.10
N ILE A 46 12.50 7.71 -2.68
CA ILE A 46 11.65 8.21 -3.75
C ILE A 46 10.59 9.17 -3.15
N PRO A 47 10.39 10.36 -3.75
CA PRO A 47 9.39 11.32 -3.29
C PRO A 47 7.97 10.76 -3.25
N PRO A 48 7.10 11.27 -2.37
CA PRO A 48 5.77 10.70 -2.15
C PRO A 48 4.91 10.67 -3.41
N LYS A 49 4.94 11.76 -4.19
CA LYS A 49 4.21 11.87 -5.47
C LYS A 49 4.56 10.74 -6.44
N HIS A 50 5.85 10.41 -6.55
CA HIS A 50 6.31 9.33 -7.44
C HIS A 50 5.95 7.95 -6.90
N ARG A 51 6.03 7.72 -5.58
CA ARG A 51 5.59 6.45 -4.98
C ARG A 51 4.11 6.19 -5.22
N LEU A 52 3.27 7.22 -5.07
CA LEU A 52 1.85 7.12 -5.36
C LEU A 52 1.60 6.84 -6.85
N ALA A 53 2.30 7.53 -7.75
CA ALA A 53 2.19 7.29 -9.19
C ALA A 53 2.61 5.86 -9.57
N MET A 54 3.75 5.38 -9.05
CA MET A 54 4.21 4.00 -9.28
C MET A 54 3.22 2.96 -8.73
N ALA A 55 2.63 3.20 -7.55
CA ALA A 55 1.61 2.31 -7.01
C ALA A 55 0.38 2.23 -7.92
N ARG A 56 -0.09 3.39 -8.43
CA ARG A 56 -1.20 3.45 -9.39
C ARG A 56 -0.87 2.73 -10.68
N CYS A 57 0.31 2.95 -11.25
CA CYS A 57 0.75 2.23 -12.46
C CYS A 57 0.89 0.72 -12.23
N ALA A 58 1.33 0.31 -11.04
CA ALA A 58 1.50 -1.10 -10.71
C ALA A 58 0.14 -1.81 -10.56
N VAL A 59 -0.83 -1.18 -9.88
CA VAL A 59 -2.20 -1.69 -9.78
C VAL A 59 -2.91 -1.61 -11.12
N GLY A 60 -2.59 -0.64 -11.98
CA GLY A 60 -3.19 -0.52 -13.31
C GLY A 60 -4.71 -0.58 -13.26
N ASP A 61 -5.30 -1.31 -14.20
CA ASP A 61 -6.74 -1.51 -14.30
C ASP A 61 -7.22 -2.80 -13.61
N PHE A 62 -6.46 -3.33 -12.63
CA PHE A 62 -6.90 -4.49 -11.86
C PHE A 62 -8.16 -4.13 -11.05
N GLY A 63 -9.33 -4.52 -11.55
CA GLY A 63 -10.63 -4.06 -11.04
C GLY A 63 -11.01 -4.37 -9.59
N TRP A 64 -10.19 -5.13 -8.84
CA TRP A 64 -10.43 -5.44 -7.42
C TRP A 64 -9.42 -4.79 -6.46
N LEU A 65 -8.33 -4.24 -6.98
CA LEU A 65 -7.32 -3.54 -6.19
C LEU A 65 -7.41 -2.04 -6.45
N VAL A 66 -7.36 -1.26 -5.37
CA VAL A 66 -7.35 0.21 -5.47
C VAL A 66 -6.15 0.78 -4.71
N VAL A 67 -5.64 1.91 -5.18
CA VAL A 67 -4.57 2.64 -4.50
C VAL A 67 -5.19 3.81 -3.74
N ASP A 68 -5.08 3.76 -2.42
CA ASP A 68 -5.58 4.81 -1.55
C ASP A 68 -4.45 5.81 -1.22
N PRO A 69 -4.60 7.11 -1.57
CA PRO A 69 -3.61 8.13 -1.24
C PRO A 69 -3.75 8.68 0.19
N TRP A 70 -4.67 8.18 1.01
CA TRP A 70 -4.98 8.79 2.30
C TRP A 70 -3.74 8.90 3.20
N GLU A 71 -3.05 7.79 3.48
CA GLU A 71 -1.90 7.78 4.42
C GLU A 71 -0.73 8.65 3.93
N ILE A 72 -0.40 8.58 2.63
CA ILE A 72 0.73 9.31 2.05
C ILE A 72 0.50 10.83 2.02
N THR A 73 -0.75 11.28 2.04
CA THR A 73 -1.13 12.70 1.97
C THR A 73 -1.43 13.34 3.33
N ARG A 74 -1.41 12.56 4.42
CA ARG A 74 -1.61 13.10 5.78
C ARG A 74 -0.53 14.11 6.14
N ARG A 75 -0.89 15.05 7.03
CA ARG A 75 0.05 16.01 7.61
C ARG A 75 0.98 15.37 8.64
N ARG A 76 0.50 14.35 9.34
CA ARG A 76 1.23 13.64 10.40
C ARG A 76 1.22 12.15 10.10
N MET A 77 2.33 11.49 10.44
CA MET A 77 2.40 10.04 10.43
C MET A 77 1.46 9.48 11.50
N MET A 78 0.76 8.41 11.16
CA MET A 78 -0.14 7.67 12.05
C MET A 78 0.40 6.25 12.21
N ASP A 79 0.01 5.58 13.29
CA ASP A 79 0.26 4.16 13.50
C ASP A 79 -0.68 3.31 12.63
N TYR A 80 -0.35 2.03 12.47
CA TYR A 80 -1.08 1.14 11.57
C TYR A 80 -2.56 0.97 11.97
N LEU A 81 -2.87 0.89 13.27
CA LEU A 81 -4.26 0.72 13.71
C LEU A 81 -5.10 1.95 13.34
N SER A 82 -4.53 3.15 13.49
CA SER A 82 -5.21 4.38 13.08
C SER A 82 -5.32 4.56 11.56
N VAL A 83 -4.61 3.77 10.75
CA VAL A 83 -4.79 3.72 9.28
C VAL A 83 -5.87 2.70 8.90
N LEU A 84 -6.10 1.68 9.74
CA LEU A 84 -7.10 0.64 9.52
C LEU A 84 -8.53 1.07 9.90
N HIS A 85 -8.65 1.99 10.86
CA HIS A 85 -9.91 2.57 11.34
C HIS A 85 -10.43 3.68 10.42
#